data_AF-A0A1I6UG71-F1
#
_entry.id   AF-A0A1I6UG71-F1
#
_cell.length_a   1.000
_cell.length_b   1.000
_cell.length_c   1.000
_cell.angle_alpha   90.00
_cell.angle_beta   90.00
_cell.angle_gamma   90.00
#
_symmetry.space_group_name_H-M   'P 1'
#
loop_
_entity.id
_entity.type
_entity.pdbx_description
1 polymer ?
#
loop_
_entity_poly.entity_id
_entity_poly.type
_entity_poly.pdbx_seq_one_letter_code
_entity_poly.pdbx_strand_id
1 'polypeptide(L)'
;MSAIAVDRALVSILEVVLTHGYGGRGPTAGFPDTGTWLIFGIILMPVYVMIAAWFLGSPRNPRMAAMGVGYLVIITTGLWVTMFFAMEVVGIVFY
;
A
#
# COMPACT_ATOMS: atom_id res chain seq x y z
N MET A 1 34.21 27.07 -8.25
CA MET A 1 32.94 26.63 -7.66
C MET A 1 33.26 25.53 -6.67
N SER A 2 33.02 25.74 -5.38
CA SER A 2 33.46 24.85 -4.31
C SER A 2 32.68 23.53 -4.33
N ALA A 3 33.34 22.40 -4.03
CA ALA A 3 32.74 21.07 -4.00
C ALA A 3 31.47 20.97 -3.11
N ILE A 4 31.37 21.87 -2.12
CA ILE A 4 30.22 22.03 -1.23
C ILE A 4 28.94 22.41 -1.99
N ALA A 5 29.03 23.18 -3.08
CA ALA A 5 27.88 23.57 -3.87
C ALA A 5 27.32 22.39 -4.70
N VAL A 6 28.19 21.48 -5.14
CA VAL A 6 27.81 20.28 -5.90
C VAL A 6 27.10 19.27 -4.98
N ASP A 7 27.61 19.08 -3.76
CA ASP A 7 26.98 18.22 -2.74
C ASP A 7 25.55 18.67 -2.40
N ARG A 8 25.35 19.98 -2.20
CA ARG A 8 24.02 20.56 -1.89
C ARG A 8 23.03 20.41 -3.04
N ALA A 9 23.48 20.58 -4.27
CA ALA A 9 22.65 20.39 -5.46
C ALA A 9 22.31 18.90 -5.68
N LEU A 10 23.27 18.00 -5.44
CA LEU A 10 23.04 16.56 -5.51
C LEU A 10 22.00 16.13 -4.47
N VAL A 11 22.13 16.60 -3.23
CA VAL A 11 21.16 16.34 -2.16
C VAL A 11 19.77 16.87 -2.51
N SER A 12 19.64 18.07 -3.08
CA SER A 12 18.32 18.60 -3.45
C SER A 12 17.69 17.83 -4.62
N ILE A 13 18.48 17.40 -5.60
CA ILE A 13 18.01 16.58 -6.72
C ILE A 13 17.58 15.21 -6.21
N LEU A 14 18.39 14.59 -5.36
CA LEU A 14 18.06 13.31 -4.73
C LEU A 14 16.82 13.44 -3.84
N GLU A 15 16.66 14.52 -3.11
CA GLU A 15 15.45 14.79 -2.32
C GLU A 15 14.22 14.88 -3.23
N VAL A 16 14.28 15.65 -4.33
CA VAL A 16 13.17 15.75 -5.29
C VAL A 16 12.85 14.40 -5.94
N VAL A 17 13.85 13.60 -6.29
CA VAL A 17 13.65 12.28 -6.92
C VAL A 17 13.13 11.25 -5.91
N LEU A 18 13.69 11.22 -4.69
CA LEU A 18 13.30 10.26 -3.65
C LEU A 18 11.96 10.63 -3.00
N THR A 19 11.60 11.91 -2.98
CA THR A 19 10.34 12.40 -2.40
C THR A 19 9.30 12.82 -3.45
N HIS A 20 9.61 12.76 -4.75
CA HIS A 20 8.75 13.16 -5.87
C HIS A 20 8.15 14.58 -5.72
N GLY A 21 8.88 15.50 -5.07
CA GLY A 21 8.37 16.85 -4.78
C GLY A 21 7.37 16.92 -3.63
N TYR A 22 7.09 15.81 -2.95
CA TYR A 22 6.38 15.75 -1.67
C TYR A 22 7.36 15.90 -0.49
N GLY A 23 8.28 16.86 -0.58
CA GLY A 23 9.13 17.23 0.54
C GLY A 23 8.27 17.67 1.73
N GLY A 24 8.42 16.96 2.85
CA GLY A 24 8.08 17.47 4.19
C GLY A 24 6.62 17.74 4.52
N ARG A 25 5.70 16.77 4.40
CA ARG A 25 4.39 16.85 5.09
C ARG A 25 4.44 16.24 6.50
N GLY A 26 5.22 16.83 7.39
CA GLY A 26 5.27 16.43 8.81
C GLY A 26 5.80 14.99 9.05
N PRO A 27 5.94 14.59 10.32
CA PRO A 27 6.50 13.29 10.70
C PRO A 27 5.67 12.06 10.25
N THR A 28 4.52 12.25 9.60
CA THR A 28 3.60 11.19 9.15
C THR A 28 3.41 11.11 7.63
N ALA A 29 4.23 11.81 6.84
CA ALA A 29 4.18 11.74 5.36
C ALA A 29 5.14 10.74 4.71
N GLY A 30 6.01 10.10 5.48
CA GLY A 30 6.74 8.93 4.98
C GLY A 30 5.80 7.72 4.89
N PHE A 31 5.99 6.85 3.90
CA PHE A 31 5.24 5.60 3.83
C PHE A 31 5.63 4.68 5.02
N PRO A 32 4.67 4.14 5.79
CA PRO A 32 3.21 4.28 5.66
C PRO A 32 2.71 5.65 6.17
N ASP A 33 1.98 6.37 5.33
CA ASP A 33 1.46 7.71 5.65
C ASP A 33 0.20 7.63 6.51
N THR A 34 -0.29 8.79 6.99
CA THR A 34 -1.57 8.88 7.73
C THR A 34 -2.73 8.20 6.99
N GLY A 35 -2.80 8.35 5.66
CA GLY A 35 -3.85 7.72 4.84
C GLY A 35 -3.75 6.20 4.84
N THR A 36 -2.54 5.66 4.67
CA THR A 36 -2.28 4.21 4.75
C THR A 36 -2.69 3.64 6.10
N TRP A 37 -2.34 4.31 7.20
CA TRP A 37 -2.76 3.90 8.54
C TRP A 37 -4.27 3.94 8.73
N LEU A 38 -4.95 4.96 8.21
CA LEU A 38 -6.41 5.07 8.31
C LEU A 38 -7.10 3.93 7.55
N ILE A 39 -6.66 3.66 6.32
CA ILE A 39 -7.25 2.62 5.47
C ILE A 39 -6.96 1.23 6.03
N PHE A 40 -5.68 0.87 6.16
CA PHE A 40 -5.30 -0.48 6.55
C PHE A 40 -5.45 -0.75 8.04
N GLY A 41 -5.48 0.28 8.89
CA GLY A 41 -5.68 0.14 10.33
C GLY A 41 -7.17 0.19 10.69
N ILE A 42 -7.81 1.34 10.50
CA ILE A 42 -9.17 1.61 11.03
C ILE A 42 -10.24 1.06 10.09
N ILE A 43 -10.16 1.40 8.80
CA ILE A 43 -11.21 1.03 7.84
C ILE A 43 -11.23 -0.49 7.62
N LEU A 44 -10.06 -1.13 7.55
CA LEU A 44 -9.96 -2.60 7.42
C LEU A 44 -10.18 -3.35 8.73
N MET A 45 -10.29 -2.66 9.88
CA MET A 45 -10.45 -3.30 11.19
C MET A 45 -11.57 -4.35 11.24
N PRO A 46 -12.79 -4.10 10.71
CA PRO A 46 -13.87 -5.08 10.73
C PRO A 46 -13.52 -6.37 9.99
N VAL A 47 -12.74 -6.29 8.91
CA VAL A 47 -12.29 -7.45 8.13
C VAL A 47 -11.31 -8.29 8.94
N TYR A 48 -10.37 -7.66 9.66
CA TYR A 48 -9.47 -8.41 10.54
C TYR A 48 -10.23 -9.09 11.67
N VAL A 49 -11.19 -8.40 12.29
CA VAL A 49 -12.04 -8.99 13.33
C VAL A 49 -12.85 -10.16 12.79
N MET A 50 -13.43 -10.03 11.60
CA MET A 50 -14.16 -11.11 10.92
C MET A 50 -13.25 -12.32 10.68
N ILE A 51 -12.05 -12.12 10.11
CA ILE A 51 -11.10 -13.21 9.85
C ILE A 51 -10.67 -13.86 11.17
N ALA A 52 -10.34 -13.07 12.20
CA ALA A 52 -9.98 -13.58 13.52
C ALA A 52 -11.12 -14.41 14.13
N ALA A 53 -12.38 -13.94 14.00
CA ALA A 53 -13.55 -14.64 14.49
C ALA A 53 -13.75 -16.01 13.82
N TRP A 54 -13.36 -16.19 12.56
CA TRP A 54 -13.45 -17.50 11.88
C TRP A 54 -12.53 -18.56 12.52
N PHE A 55 -11.41 -18.16 13.12
CA PHE A 55 -10.46 -19.06 13.77
C PHE A 55 -10.67 -19.17 15.29
N LEU A 56 -11.11 -18.09 15.94
CA LEU A 56 -11.24 -18.00 17.39
C LEU A 56 -12.67 -18.34 17.90
N GLY A 57 -13.69 -18.20 17.04
CA GLY A 57 -15.09 -18.45 17.40
C GLY A 57 -15.41 -19.92 17.69
N SER A 58 -16.58 -20.18 18.29
CA SER A 58 -17.11 -21.53 18.49
C SER A 58 -18.53 -21.62 17.90
N PRO A 59 -18.88 -22.67 17.13
CA PRO A 59 -18.02 -23.79 16.71
C PRO A 59 -17.02 -23.40 15.61
N ARG A 60 -15.75 -23.86 15.72
CA ARG A 60 -14.69 -23.59 14.72
C ARG A 60 -14.47 -24.73 13.75
N ASN A 61 -14.31 -24.39 12.47
CA ASN A 61 -13.77 -25.29 11.44
C ASN A 61 -12.62 -24.58 10.70
N PRO A 62 -11.36 -24.75 11.14
CA PRO A 62 -10.21 -24.01 10.61
C PRO A 62 -9.94 -24.31 9.14
N ARG A 63 -10.36 -25.48 8.64
CA ARG A 63 -10.23 -25.84 7.22
C ARG A 63 -11.13 -24.96 6.35
N MET A 64 -12.39 -24.79 6.74
CA MET A 64 -13.31 -23.89 6.06
C MET A 64 -12.87 -22.43 6.18
N ALA A 65 -12.39 -22.01 7.35
CA ALA A 65 -11.86 -20.66 7.57
C ALA A 65 -10.67 -20.36 6.64
N ALA A 66 -9.72 -21.29 6.52
CA ALA A 66 -8.57 -21.16 5.63
C ALA A 66 -8.99 -21.08 4.15
N MET A 67 -9.99 -21.86 3.73
CA MET A 67 -10.55 -21.77 2.37
C MET A 67 -11.19 -20.39 2.12
N GLY A 68 -11.93 -19.85 3.10
CA GLY A 68 -12.50 -18.51 3.01
C GLY A 68 -11.42 -17.42 2.90
N VAL A 69 -10.36 -17.51 3.69
CA VAL A 69 -9.21 -16.58 3.61
C VAL A 69 -8.53 -16.69 2.25
N GLY A 70 -8.31 -17.91 1.75
CA GLY A 70 -7.74 -18.14 0.43
C GLY A 70 -8.56 -17.47 -0.68
N TYR A 71 -9.89 -17.58 -0.60
CA TYR A 71 -10.79 -16.92 -1.54
C TYR A 71 -10.68 -15.39 -1.48
N LEU A 72 -10.64 -14.81 -0.28
CA LEU A 72 -10.45 -13.37 -0.10
C LEU A 72 -9.13 -12.89 -0.72
N VAL A 73 -8.02 -13.59 -0.47
CA VAL A 73 -6.71 -13.25 -1.03
C VAL A 73 -6.76 -13.29 -2.56
N ILE A 74 -7.29 -14.36 -3.15
CA ILE A 74 -7.36 -14.50 -4.61
C ILE A 74 -8.21 -13.38 -5.23
N ILE A 75 -9.38 -13.08 -4.65
CA ILE A 75 -10.25 -12.03 -5.17
C ILE A 75 -9.58 -10.65 -5.08
N THR A 76 -8.95 -10.35 -3.94
CA THR A 76 -8.31 -9.05 -3.74
C THR A 76 -7.11 -8.91 -4.66
N THR A 77 -6.24 -9.92 -4.73
CA THR A 77 -5.11 -9.92 -5.67
C THR A 77 -5.60 -9.79 -7.11
N GLY A 78 -6.64 -10.53 -7.51
CA GLY A 78 -7.21 -10.44 -8.86
C GLY A 78 -7.71 -9.03 -9.20
N LEU A 79 -8.40 -8.38 -8.27
CA LEU A 79 -8.88 -7.00 -8.45
C LEU A 79 -7.72 -6.02 -8.64
N TRP A 80 -6.72 -6.08 -7.78
CA TRP A 80 -5.56 -5.18 -7.83
C TRP A 80 -4.69 -5.40 -9.07
N VAL A 81 -4.40 -6.67 -9.39
CA VAL A 81 -3.62 -7.03 -10.57
C VAL A 81 -4.34 -6.60 -11.84
N THR A 82 -5.65 -6.84 -11.94
CA THR A 82 -6.43 -6.39 -13.11
C THR A 82 -6.45 -4.87 -13.23
N MET A 83 -6.63 -4.15 -12.11
CA MET A 83 -6.58 -2.69 -12.11
C MET A 83 -5.22 -2.15 -12.54
N PHE A 84 -4.13 -2.77 -12.08
CA PHE A 84 -2.77 -2.43 -12.50
C PHE A 84 -2.59 -2.61 -14.01
N PHE A 85 -2.93 -3.79 -14.55
CA PHE A 85 -2.85 -4.02 -15.99
C PHE A 85 -3.76 -3.10 -16.81
N ALA A 86 -4.95 -2.77 -16.31
CA ALA A 86 -5.83 -1.81 -16.98
C ALA A 86 -5.16 -0.43 -17.10
N MET A 87 -4.47 0.03 -16.04
CA MET A 87 -3.71 1.29 -16.09
C MET A 87 -2.54 1.21 -17.08
N GLU A 88 -1.78 0.11 -17.10
CA GLU A 88 -0.69 -0.08 -18.05
C GLU A 88 -1.17 -0.08 -19.51
N VAL A 89 -2.28 -0.77 -19.80
CA VAL A 89 -2.90 -0.80 -21.13
C VAL A 89 -3.30 0.61 -21.58
N VAL A 90 -3.91 1.39 -20.68
CA VAL A 90 -4.24 2.80 -20.97
C VAL A 90 -2.96 3.59 -21.26
N GLY A 91 -1.91 3.41 -20.46
CA GLY A 91 -0.61 4.04 -20.71
C GLY A 91 -0.07 3.75 -22.11
N ILE A 92 -0.06 2.47 -22.51
CA ILE A 92 0.45 2.01 -23.82
C ILE A 92 -0.39 2.50 -25.00
N VAL A 93 -1.71 2.60 -24.84
CA VAL A 93 -2.62 3.00 -25.94
C VAL A 93 -2.58 4.50 -26.21
N PHE A 94 -2.37 5.31 -25.17
CA PHE A 94 -2.49 6.78 -25.27
C PHE A 94 -1.16 7.54 -25.25
N TYR A 95 -0.03 6.88 -25.03
CA TYR A 95 1.32 7.47 -25.03
C TYR A 95 2.32 6.60 -25.78
#